data_AF-A0A1C7WAP7-F1
#
_entry.id   AF-A0A1C7WAP7-F1
#
_cell.length_a   1.000
_cell.length_b   1.000
_cell.length_c   1.000
_cell.angle_alpha   90.00
_cell.angle_beta   90.00
_cell.angle_gamma   90.00
#
_symmetry.space_group_name_H-M   'P 1'
#
loop_
_entity.id
_entity.type
_entity.pdbx_description
1 polymer ?
#
loop_
_entity_poly.entity_id
_entity_poly.type
_entity_poly.pdbx_seq_one_letter_code
_entity_poly.pdbx_strand_id
1 'polypeptide(L)'
;MKIKETKVLSLEISDVERLDPIRVMAENYEPGKGRITITCYGKAWTAAWFAMGGDTVQAFFQRVSNDYLIDNFAPNMPSEVDDDNDANVEFVKREICKLRRSGEIDQDKAREMWDEANASHDIKEDCCSGFSSSAVRELLGDDPAYARWPTVPNHKYTHLERILDAVREALRMYDAQEEAKL
;
A
#
# COMPACT_ATOMS: atom_id res chain seq x y z
N MET A 1 -32.56 -20.13 17.38
CA MET A 1 -31.08 -20.10 17.41
C MET A 1 -30.56 -21.45 16.96
N LYS A 2 -29.57 -21.49 16.06
CA LYS A 2 -28.87 -22.72 15.66
C LYS A 2 -27.38 -22.53 15.93
N ILE A 3 -26.74 -23.53 16.52
CA ILE A 3 -25.30 -23.52 16.86
C ILE A 3 -24.62 -24.51 15.92
N LYS A 4 -23.50 -24.11 15.32
CA LYS A 4 -22.64 -24.98 14.51
C LYS A 4 -21.20 -24.78 14.95
N GLU A 5 -20.53 -25.88 15.27
CA GLU A 5 -19.10 -25.90 15.52
C GLU A 5 -18.33 -25.89 14.19
N THR A 6 -17.24 -25.14 14.13
CA THR A 6 -16.34 -25.06 12.98
C THR A 6 -14.91 -25.36 13.42
N LYS A 7 -14.17 -26.08 12.58
CA LYS A 7 -12.74 -26.31 12.79
C LYS A 7 -11.96 -25.13 12.22
N VAL A 8 -10.93 -24.72 12.96
CA VAL A 8 -10.03 -23.63 12.57
C VAL A 8 -8.61 -24.16 12.58
N LEU A 9 -7.87 -23.94 11.49
CA LEU A 9 -6.42 -24.07 11.51
C LEU A 9 -5.84 -22.80 12.15
N SER A 10 -5.14 -22.95 13.28
CA SER A 10 -4.42 -21.84 13.90
C SER A 10 -2.93 -22.11 13.85
N LEU A 11 -2.18 -21.20 13.24
CA LEU A 11 -0.72 -21.22 13.17
C LEU A 11 -0.16 -20.00 13.90
N GLU A 12 0.97 -20.18 14.55
CA GLU A 12 1.81 -19.11 15.08
C GLU A 12 3.17 -19.20 14.38
N ILE A 13 3.58 -18.10 13.75
CA ILE A 13 4.80 -17.98 12.98
C ILE A 13 5.69 -17.01 13.74
N SER A 14 6.84 -17.49 14.18
CA SER A 14 7.83 -16.72 14.95
C SER A 14 9.20 -16.79 14.25
N ASP A 15 10.17 -16.03 14.77
CA ASP A 15 11.55 -15.99 14.27
C ASP A 15 11.69 -15.58 12.79
N VAL A 16 10.77 -14.73 12.29
CA VAL A 16 10.86 -14.11 10.97
C VAL A 16 11.60 -12.77 11.08
N GLU A 17 12.65 -12.58 10.26
CA GLU A 17 13.49 -11.39 10.34
C GLU A 17 12.66 -10.09 10.21
N ARG A 18 12.81 -9.17 11.18
CA ARG A 18 12.17 -7.85 11.22
C ARG A 18 10.63 -7.91 11.06
N LEU A 19 10.00 -8.95 11.60
CA LEU A 19 8.56 -9.05 11.77
C LEU A 19 8.27 -9.54 13.20
N ASP A 20 7.26 -8.95 13.83
CA ASP A 20 6.69 -9.50 15.06
C ASP A 20 6.04 -10.87 14.79
N PRO A 21 5.82 -11.70 15.84
CA PRO A 21 5.11 -12.96 15.67
C PRO A 21 3.77 -12.79 14.94
N ILE A 22 3.56 -13.62 13.93
CA ILE A 22 2.37 -13.60 13.09
C ILE A 22 1.46 -14.75 13.52
N ARG A 23 0.19 -14.45 13.79
CA ARG A 23 -0.83 -15.49 14.02
C ARG A 23 -1.75 -15.57 12.81
N VAL A 24 -1.99 -16.78 12.35
CA VAL A 24 -2.88 -17.07 11.22
C VAL A 24 -4.01 -17.97 11.70
N MET A 25 -5.24 -17.59 11.39
CA MET A 25 -6.43 -18.40 11.62
C MET A 25 -7.14 -18.61 10.29
N ALA A 26 -7.15 -19.84 9.78
CA ALA A 26 -7.80 -20.22 8.54
C ALA A 26 -9.04 -21.08 8.81
N GLU A 27 -10.17 -20.63 8.27
CA GLU A 27 -11.49 -21.23 8.45
C GLU A 27 -12.07 -21.61 7.10
N ASN A 28 -12.26 -22.92 6.86
CA ASN A 28 -12.91 -23.42 5.67
C ASN A 28 -14.37 -23.76 6.00
N TYR A 29 -15.31 -23.00 5.45
CA TYR A 29 -16.74 -23.15 5.73
C TYR A 29 -17.35 -24.34 4.96
N GLU A 30 -16.97 -24.45 3.69
CA GLU A 30 -17.30 -25.51 2.73
C GLU A 30 -16.31 -25.43 1.54
N PRO A 31 -16.23 -26.42 0.64
CA PRO A 31 -15.31 -26.37 -0.49
C PRO A 31 -15.45 -25.07 -1.29
N GLY A 32 -14.34 -24.36 -1.49
CA GLY A 32 -14.31 -23.08 -2.19
C GLY A 32 -14.79 -21.87 -1.39
N LYS A 33 -15.11 -22.01 -0.09
CA LYS A 33 -15.57 -20.90 0.77
C LYS A 33 -14.86 -20.90 2.12
N GLY A 34 -14.27 -19.77 2.47
CA GLY A 34 -13.53 -19.66 3.71
C GLY A 34 -13.10 -18.23 4.04
N ARG A 35 -12.42 -18.12 5.17
CA ARG A 35 -11.88 -16.88 5.73
C ARG A 35 -10.50 -17.12 6.27
N ILE A 36 -9.65 -16.13 6.16
CA ILE A 36 -8.37 -16.08 6.87
C ILE A 36 -8.28 -14.79 7.67
N THR A 37 -7.79 -14.91 8.89
CA THR A 37 -7.44 -13.78 9.76
C THR A 37 -5.96 -13.87 10.09
N ILE A 38 -5.24 -12.77 9.83
CA ILE A 38 -3.81 -12.64 10.10
C ILE A 38 -3.65 -11.54 11.14
N THR A 39 -2.87 -11.77 12.19
CA THR A 39 -2.53 -10.73 13.17
C THR A 39 -1.02 -10.60 13.33
N CYS A 40 -0.53 -9.37 13.36
CA CYS A 40 0.87 -9.03 13.61
C CYS A 40 0.93 -7.64 14.26
N TYR A 41 1.75 -7.47 15.31
CA TYR A 41 1.94 -6.21 16.05
C TYR A 41 0.63 -5.43 16.35
N GLY A 42 -0.31 -6.05 17.06
CA GLY A 42 -1.57 -5.41 17.46
C GLY A 42 -2.53 -5.05 16.30
N LYS A 43 -2.17 -5.39 15.05
CA LYS A 43 -3.04 -5.26 13.88
C LYS A 43 -3.62 -6.61 13.50
N ALA A 44 -4.79 -6.57 12.88
CA ALA A 44 -5.49 -7.74 12.36
C ALA A 44 -6.04 -7.42 10.97
N TRP A 45 -5.84 -8.36 10.05
CA TRP A 45 -6.38 -8.31 8.70
C TRP A 45 -7.23 -9.55 8.46
N THR A 46 -8.47 -9.35 8.03
CA THR A 46 -9.41 -10.44 7.78
C THR A 46 -9.94 -10.34 6.36
N ALA A 47 -9.85 -11.43 5.61
CA ALA A 47 -10.44 -11.52 4.29
C ALA A 47 -11.21 -12.84 4.15
N ALA A 48 -12.29 -12.81 3.37
CA ALA A 48 -13.12 -13.98 3.13
C ALA A 48 -13.44 -14.10 1.64
N TRP A 49 -13.44 -15.33 1.16
CA TRP A 49 -13.74 -15.66 -0.23
C TRP A 49 -14.78 -16.76 -0.27
N PHE A 50 -15.74 -16.63 -1.20
CA PHE A 50 -16.89 -17.53 -1.31
C PHE A 50 -16.98 -18.21 -2.69
N ALA A 51 -15.94 -18.07 -3.51
CA ALA A 51 -15.85 -18.59 -4.87
C ALA A 51 -14.40 -18.98 -5.25
N MET A 52 -13.75 -19.80 -4.41
CA MET A 52 -12.34 -20.21 -4.61
C MET A 52 -12.17 -21.46 -5.50
N GLY A 53 -13.19 -21.86 -6.27
CA GLY A 53 -13.09 -22.99 -7.19
C GLY A 53 -13.00 -24.38 -6.54
N GLY A 54 -13.41 -24.51 -5.28
CA GLY A 54 -13.32 -25.75 -4.51
C GLY A 54 -12.11 -25.80 -3.55
N ASP A 55 -11.14 -24.91 -3.73
CA ASP A 55 -9.94 -24.82 -2.89
C ASP A 55 -10.27 -24.53 -1.41
N THR A 56 -9.33 -24.90 -0.54
CA THR A 56 -9.25 -24.35 0.81
C THR A 56 -8.74 -22.91 0.75
N VAL A 57 -9.01 -22.13 1.80
CA VAL A 57 -8.47 -20.75 1.88
C VAL A 57 -6.94 -20.73 1.88
N GLN A 58 -6.29 -21.76 2.42
CA GLN A 58 -4.83 -21.91 2.41
C GLN A 58 -4.29 -22.09 0.99
N ALA A 59 -4.87 -23.01 0.22
CA ALA A 59 -4.46 -23.26 -1.17
C ALA A 59 -4.74 -22.04 -2.05
N PHE A 60 -5.90 -21.39 -1.85
CA PHE A 60 -6.24 -20.16 -2.55
C PHE A 60 -5.23 -19.04 -2.25
N PHE A 61 -4.92 -18.81 -0.97
CA PHE A 61 -3.96 -17.80 -0.53
C PHE A 61 -2.56 -18.01 -1.15
N GLN A 62 -2.11 -19.27 -1.23
CA GLN A 62 -0.80 -19.60 -1.78
C GLN A 62 -0.68 -19.33 -3.29
N ARG A 63 -1.78 -19.42 -4.06
CA ARG A 63 -1.75 -19.26 -5.53
C ARG A 63 -1.98 -17.84 -6.04
N VAL A 64 -2.60 -16.97 -5.24
CA VAL A 64 -2.91 -15.58 -5.66
C VAL A 64 -1.76 -14.61 -5.31
N SER A 65 -1.69 -13.49 -6.02
CA SER A 65 -0.66 -12.47 -5.82
C SER A 65 -0.82 -11.72 -4.51
N ASN A 66 0.28 -11.14 -4.01
CA ASN A 66 0.24 -10.24 -2.85
C ASN A 66 -0.62 -9.02 -3.14
N ASP A 67 -0.54 -8.42 -4.33
CA ASP A 67 -1.38 -7.26 -4.69
C ASP A 67 -2.87 -7.56 -4.49
N TYR A 68 -3.34 -8.71 -4.99
CA TYR A 68 -4.72 -9.13 -4.81
C TYR A 68 -5.08 -9.33 -3.32
N LEU A 69 -4.19 -9.96 -2.55
CA LEU A 69 -4.43 -10.17 -1.13
C LEU A 69 -4.45 -8.86 -0.36
N ILE A 70 -3.51 -7.94 -0.64
CA ILE A 70 -3.43 -6.62 -0.02
C ILE A 70 -4.71 -5.83 -0.29
N ASP A 71 -5.22 -5.83 -1.53
CA ASP A 71 -6.47 -5.17 -1.87
C ASP A 71 -7.67 -5.72 -1.08
N ASN A 72 -7.67 -7.02 -0.74
CA ASN A 72 -8.72 -7.62 0.09
C ASN A 72 -8.54 -7.31 1.58
N PHE A 73 -7.30 -7.23 2.08
CA PHE A 73 -7.00 -6.99 3.49
C PHE A 73 -6.99 -5.52 3.89
N ALA A 74 -6.59 -4.64 2.97
CA ALA A 74 -6.45 -3.21 3.17
C ALA A 74 -6.87 -2.46 1.89
N PRO A 75 -8.18 -2.40 1.59
CA PRO A 75 -8.68 -1.79 0.36
C PRO A 75 -8.22 -0.33 0.21
N ASN A 76 -7.88 0.05 -1.01
CA ASN A 76 -7.39 1.39 -1.39
C ASN A 76 -6.05 1.77 -0.75
N MET A 77 -5.26 0.81 -0.25
CA MET A 77 -3.88 1.07 0.15
C MET A 77 -2.99 1.13 -1.10
N PRO A 78 -2.44 2.30 -1.47
CA PRO A 78 -1.62 2.38 -2.67
C PRO A 78 -0.24 1.73 -2.41
N SER A 79 0.35 1.14 -3.44
CA SER A 79 1.70 0.56 -3.38
C SER A 79 2.79 1.63 -3.29
N GLU A 80 2.50 2.84 -3.76
CA GLU A 80 3.35 4.01 -3.68
C GLU A 80 2.59 5.17 -3.03
N VAL A 81 3.31 6.07 -2.39
CA VAL A 81 2.78 7.33 -1.83
C VAL A 81 3.64 8.48 -2.33
N ASP A 82 3.14 9.70 -2.20
CA ASP A 82 3.94 10.90 -2.46
C ASP A 82 5.23 10.85 -1.64
N ASP A 83 6.32 11.26 -2.29
CA ASP A 83 7.61 11.43 -1.62
C ASP A 83 7.56 12.63 -0.67
N ASP A 84 8.65 12.85 0.06
CA ASP A 84 8.76 13.96 0.98
C ASP A 84 8.67 15.33 0.29
N ASN A 85 8.45 16.36 1.11
CA ASN A 85 8.30 17.73 0.61
C ASN A 85 9.58 18.22 -0.11
N ASP A 86 10.76 17.76 0.28
CA ASP A 86 12.01 18.17 -0.35
C ASP A 86 12.09 17.68 -1.81
N ALA A 87 11.70 16.42 -2.06
CA ALA A 87 11.57 15.86 -3.40
C ALA A 87 10.50 16.61 -4.23
N ASN A 88 9.36 16.93 -3.61
CA ASN A 88 8.28 17.69 -4.25
C ASN A 88 8.74 19.12 -4.62
N VAL A 89 9.50 19.79 -3.76
CA VAL A 89 10.07 21.12 -4.01
C VAL A 89 11.08 21.07 -5.16
N GLU A 90 11.93 20.05 -5.23
CA GLU A 90 12.87 19.88 -6.34
C GLU A 90 12.14 19.59 -7.67
N PHE A 91 11.04 18.84 -7.64
CA PHE A 91 10.17 18.69 -8.79
C PHE A 91 9.63 20.03 -9.28
N VAL A 92 9.05 20.83 -8.38
CA VAL A 92 8.51 22.17 -8.68
C VAL A 92 9.57 23.10 -9.25
N LYS A 93 10.78 23.14 -8.65
CA LYS A 93 11.92 23.93 -9.15
C LYS A 93 12.32 23.57 -10.58
N ARG A 94 12.28 22.28 -10.94
CA ARG A 94 12.55 21.83 -12.30
C ARG A 94 11.49 22.33 -13.28
N GLU A 95 10.22 22.33 -12.90
CA GLU A 95 9.13 22.87 -13.73
C GLU A 95 9.25 24.39 -13.89
N ILE A 96 9.56 25.14 -12.83
CA ILE A 96 9.87 26.59 -12.90
C ILE A 96 10.98 26.85 -13.92
N CYS A 97 12.06 26.07 -13.88
CA CYS A 97 13.17 26.21 -14.82
C CYS A 97 12.76 25.90 -16.27
N LYS A 98 11.83 24.98 -16.50
CA LYS A 98 11.31 24.67 -17.85
C LYS A 98 10.50 25.85 -18.39
N LEU A 99 9.55 26.37 -17.63
CA LEU A 99 8.74 27.53 -18.03
C LEU A 99 9.60 28.78 -18.27
N ARG A 100 10.62 29.01 -17.44
CA ARG A 100 11.54 30.14 -17.65
C ARG A 100 12.34 30.00 -18.95
N ARG A 101 12.75 28.78 -19.31
CA ARG A 101 13.49 28.49 -20.55
C ARG A 101 12.60 28.58 -21.79
N SER A 102 11.32 28.20 -21.70
CA SER A 102 10.36 28.38 -22.80
C SER A 102 9.92 29.83 -22.97
N GLY A 103 10.11 30.67 -21.94
CA GLY A 103 9.72 32.08 -21.94
C GLY A 103 8.26 32.30 -21.56
N GLU A 104 7.59 31.27 -21.05
CA GLU A 104 6.21 31.36 -20.53
C GLU A 104 6.12 32.21 -19.26
N ILE A 105 7.22 32.26 -18.49
CA ILE A 105 7.37 33.15 -17.34
C ILE A 105 8.64 34.00 -17.45
N ASP A 106 8.58 35.21 -16.91
CA ASP A 106 9.72 36.10 -16.81
C ASP A 106 10.61 35.77 -15.60
N GLN A 107 11.68 36.55 -15.42
CA GLN A 107 12.63 36.35 -14.34
C GLN A 107 12.02 36.62 -12.95
N ASP A 108 11.17 37.63 -12.84
CA ASP A 108 10.59 38.05 -11.56
C ASP A 108 9.58 37.02 -11.08
N LYS A 109 8.72 36.54 -11.98
CA LYS A 109 7.75 35.47 -11.68
C LYS A 109 8.44 34.15 -11.34
N ALA A 110 9.50 33.79 -12.08
CA ALA A 110 10.29 32.61 -11.76
C ALA A 110 10.96 32.71 -10.38
N ARG A 111 11.42 33.90 -9.99
CA ARG A 111 12.03 34.14 -8.69
C ARG A 111 11.01 34.05 -7.56
N GLU A 112 9.83 34.64 -7.74
CA GLU A 112 8.71 34.56 -6.79
C GLU A 112 8.31 33.10 -6.53
N MET A 113 8.02 32.34 -7.59
CA MET A 113 7.69 30.91 -7.50
C MET A 113 8.80 30.09 -6.82
N TRP A 114 10.06 30.41 -7.11
CA TRP A 114 11.20 29.69 -6.52
C TRP A 114 11.34 29.94 -5.02
N ASP A 115 11.22 31.20 -4.60
CA ASP A 115 11.33 31.57 -3.18
C ASP A 115 10.14 31.01 -2.38
N GLU A 116 8.93 31.00 -2.97
CA GLU A 116 7.75 30.37 -2.38
C GLU A 116 7.91 28.85 -2.23
N ALA A 117 8.40 28.16 -3.27
CA ALA A 117 8.66 26.73 -3.20
C ALA A 117 9.67 26.35 -2.09
N ASN A 118 10.67 27.19 -1.83
CA ASN A 118 11.62 26.95 -0.73
C ASN A 118 11.01 27.15 0.66
N ALA A 119 10.01 28.02 0.78
CA ALA A 119 9.38 28.35 2.05
C ALA A 119 8.19 27.44 2.40
N SER A 120 7.70 26.67 1.42
CA SER A 120 6.55 25.81 1.58
C SER A 120 6.84 24.58 2.46
N HIS A 121 5.92 24.30 3.37
CA HIS A 121 5.93 23.09 4.19
C HIS A 121 5.29 21.89 3.47
N ASP A 122 4.34 22.15 2.55
CA ASP A 122 3.72 21.15 1.69
C ASP A 122 3.44 21.80 0.33
N ILE A 123 4.44 21.71 -0.56
CA ILE A 123 4.36 22.37 -1.85
C ILE A 123 3.32 21.73 -2.76
N LYS A 124 3.03 20.43 -2.54
CA LYS A 124 1.99 19.74 -3.30
C LYS A 124 0.62 20.28 -2.90
N GLU A 125 0.35 20.45 -1.62
CA GLU A 125 -0.86 21.10 -1.13
C GLU A 125 -0.95 22.55 -1.63
N ASP A 126 0.13 23.32 -1.61
CA ASP A 126 0.14 24.70 -2.11
C ASP A 126 -0.17 24.80 -3.61
N CYS A 127 0.36 23.87 -4.42
CA CYS A 127 0.03 23.77 -5.84
C CYS A 127 -1.41 23.30 -6.09
N CYS A 128 -1.93 22.39 -5.27
CA CYS A 128 -3.23 21.73 -5.51
C CYS A 128 -4.42 22.41 -4.83
N SER A 129 -4.19 23.19 -3.77
CA SER A 129 -5.26 23.80 -2.99
C SER A 129 -5.82 25.04 -3.72
N GLY A 130 -7.15 25.11 -3.84
CA GLY A 130 -7.85 26.25 -4.45
C GLY A 130 -7.85 27.52 -3.59
N PHE A 131 -7.27 27.47 -2.39
CA PHE A 131 -7.29 28.56 -1.41
C PHE A 131 -5.97 29.35 -1.33
N SER A 132 -4.92 28.87 -2.00
CA SER A 132 -3.63 29.56 -2.00
C SER A 132 -3.60 30.61 -3.11
N SER A 133 -3.28 31.86 -2.76
CA SER A 133 -2.91 32.92 -3.74
C SER A 133 -1.48 32.72 -4.27
N SER A 134 -1.02 31.48 -4.26
CA SER A 134 0.34 31.08 -4.54
C SER A 134 0.72 31.34 -5.99
N ALA A 135 1.93 31.87 -6.19
CA ALA A 135 2.50 31.97 -7.52
C ALA A 135 2.72 30.59 -8.15
N VAL A 136 2.89 29.53 -7.35
CA VAL A 136 3.10 28.15 -7.82
C VAL A 136 1.80 27.43 -8.23
N ARG A 137 0.62 28.02 -7.98
CA ARG A 137 -0.67 27.42 -8.36
C ARG A 137 -0.84 27.27 -9.87
N GLU A 138 -0.37 28.26 -10.62
CA GLU A 138 -0.48 28.29 -12.08
C GLU A 138 0.64 27.49 -12.77
N LEU A 139 1.58 26.94 -11.99
CA LEU A 139 2.80 26.30 -12.50
C LEU A 139 2.53 25.01 -13.28
N LEU A 140 1.63 24.17 -12.77
CA LEU A 140 1.41 22.81 -13.26
C LEU A 140 0.17 22.68 -14.16
N GLY A 141 -0.40 23.81 -14.58
CA GLY A 141 -1.60 23.88 -15.41
C GLY A 141 -2.89 23.62 -14.65
N ASP A 142 -3.90 23.12 -15.36
CA ASP A 142 -5.29 23.03 -14.85
C ASP A 142 -5.51 21.90 -13.83
N ASP A 143 -4.62 20.90 -13.79
CA ASP A 143 -4.77 19.75 -12.90
C ASP A 143 -3.45 19.36 -12.18
N PRO A 144 -2.98 20.21 -11.25
CA PRO A 144 -1.72 20.01 -10.52
C PRO A 144 -1.68 18.70 -9.73
N ALA A 145 -2.84 18.16 -9.33
CA ALA A 145 -2.94 16.93 -8.55
C ALA A 145 -2.48 15.69 -9.32
N TYR A 146 -2.62 15.67 -10.65
CA TYR A 146 -2.18 14.57 -11.52
C TYR A 146 -0.85 14.85 -12.22
N ALA A 147 -0.11 15.88 -11.78
CA ALA A 147 1.26 16.04 -12.20
C ALA A 147 2.10 14.82 -11.77
N ARG A 148 3.25 14.62 -12.42
CA ARG A 148 4.17 13.52 -12.11
C ARG A 148 4.99 13.82 -10.85
N TRP A 149 4.29 13.98 -9.73
CA TRP A 149 4.90 14.15 -8.42
C TRP A 149 5.82 12.95 -8.12
N PRO A 150 6.98 13.19 -7.48
CA PRO A 150 7.81 12.12 -6.97
C PRO A 150 7.01 11.21 -6.02
N THR A 151 7.20 9.89 -6.19
CA THR A 151 6.58 8.87 -5.35
C THR A 151 7.63 7.92 -4.80
N VAL A 152 7.34 7.33 -3.65
CA VAL A 152 8.15 6.30 -2.99
C VAL A 152 7.30 5.09 -2.61
N PRO A 153 7.91 3.90 -2.45
CA PRO A 153 7.20 2.73 -1.98
C PRO A 153 6.49 2.99 -0.64
N ASN A 154 5.24 2.59 -0.54
CA ASN A 154 4.45 2.74 0.67
C ASN A 154 4.91 1.71 1.71
N HIS A 155 5.59 2.18 2.76
CA HIS A 155 6.07 1.33 3.85
C HIS A 155 4.99 0.45 4.49
N LYS A 156 3.71 0.89 4.51
CA LYS A 156 2.60 0.07 5.03
C LYS A 156 2.26 -1.08 4.08
N TYR A 157 2.29 -0.81 2.78
CA TYR A 157 2.08 -1.81 1.74
C TYR A 157 3.20 -2.85 1.78
N THR A 158 4.45 -2.41 1.72
CA THR A 158 5.64 -3.29 1.78
C THR A 158 5.68 -4.10 3.08
N HIS A 159 5.25 -3.52 4.21
CA HIS A 159 5.18 -4.27 5.47
C HIS A 159 4.13 -5.38 5.43
N LEU A 160 2.92 -5.10 4.90
CA LEU A 160 1.89 -6.12 4.74
C LEU A 160 2.32 -7.19 3.74
N GLU A 161 2.94 -6.81 2.63
CA GLU A 161 3.51 -7.74 1.64
C GLU A 161 4.46 -8.76 2.31
N ARG A 162 5.41 -8.29 3.12
CA ARG A 162 6.35 -9.16 3.86
C ARG A 162 5.63 -10.11 4.82
N ILE A 163 4.55 -9.67 5.45
CA ILE A 163 3.72 -10.54 6.31
C ILE A 163 3.06 -11.63 5.45
N LEU A 164 2.48 -11.27 4.31
CA LEU A 164 1.81 -12.23 3.42
C LEU A 164 2.79 -13.27 2.85
N ASP A 165 4.01 -12.86 2.51
CA ASP A 165 5.07 -13.78 2.09
C ASP A 165 5.44 -14.76 3.19
N ALA A 166 5.64 -14.29 4.43
CA ALA A 166 5.92 -15.15 5.57
C ALA A 166 4.77 -16.14 5.84
N VAL A 167 3.52 -15.70 5.73
CA VAL A 167 2.34 -16.57 5.84
C VAL A 167 2.31 -17.60 4.72
N ARG A 168 2.61 -17.20 3.49
CA ARG A 168 2.63 -18.10 2.33
C ARG A 168 3.67 -19.21 2.51
N GLU A 169 4.89 -18.87 2.92
CA GLU A 169 5.93 -19.87 3.18
C GLU A 169 5.55 -20.78 4.35
N ALA A 170 4.99 -20.24 5.44
CA ALA A 170 4.54 -21.05 6.56
C ALA A 170 3.42 -22.03 6.17
N LEU A 171 2.47 -21.63 5.32
CA LEU A 171 1.44 -22.51 4.80
C LEU A 171 2.03 -23.64 3.95
N ARG A 172 3.00 -23.35 3.07
CA ARG A 172 3.71 -24.37 2.28
C ARG A 172 4.44 -25.38 3.17
N MET A 173 5.13 -24.90 4.21
CA MET A 173 5.81 -25.75 5.17
C MET A 173 4.83 -26.63 5.95
N TYR A 174 3.70 -26.06 6.38
CA TYR A 174 2.64 -26.80 7.07
C TYR A 174 2.05 -27.90 6.17
N ASP A 175 1.73 -27.59 4.92
CA ASP A 175 1.17 -28.56 3.98
C ASP A 175 2.17 -29.72 3.74
N ALA A 176 3.45 -29.41 3.54
CA ALA A 176 4.50 -30.43 3.40
C ALA A 176 4.65 -31.32 4.65
N GLN A 177 4.49 -30.75 5.85
CA GLN A 177 4.52 -31.50 7.11
C GLN A 177 3.30 -32.42 7.27
N GLU A 178 2.12 -32.00 6.83
CA GLU A 178 0.91 -32.81 6.87
C GLU A 178 0.99 -33.96 5.85
N GLU A 179 1.51 -33.69 4.65
CA GLU A 179 1.74 -34.72 3.62
C GLU A 179 2.73 -35.79 4.09
N ALA A 180 3.78 -35.41 4.82
CA ALA A 180 4.76 -36.35 5.35
C ALA A 180 4.24 -37.26 6.49
N LYS A 181 3.07 -36.95 7.08
CA LYS A 181 2.43 -37.77 8.12
C LYS A 181 1.51 -38.86 7.55
N LEU A 182 1.20 -38.79 6.26
CA LEU A 182 0.35 -39.75 5.53
C LEU A 182 1.19 -40.92 5.01
#